data_AF-J2JLD9-F1
#
_entry.id   AF-J2JLD9-F1
#
_cell.length_a   1.000
_cell.length_b   1.000
_cell.length_c   1.000
_cell.angle_alpha   90.00
_cell.angle_beta   90.00
_cell.angle_gamma   90.00
#
_symmetry.space_group_name_H-M   'P 1'
#
loop_
_entity.id
_entity.type
_entity.pdbx_description
1 polymer ?
#
loop_
_entity_poly.entity_id
_entity_poly.type
_entity_poly.pdbx_seq_one_letter_code
_entity_poly.pdbx_strand_id
1 'polypeptide(L)'
;MKIYRFISALQTKNYINRTLHKWFYNNGQRQFPPMRLFRFLWSFYPWPVNNRPHFYKIIKEVGDVSEKTTVPKFYKFLTSQINFLVPYSVLGGNNELFGPRINGGIATAGGGGPVFTENDDENFTLRNTAMEGHIFEGGEVSSRVYKENNKVYLEVIGSGENNFAWVNEVVGKQLFIGLADLAVNTFNKE
;
A
#
# COMPACT_ATOMS: atom_id res chain seq x y z
N MET A 1 -4.19 15.28 4.66
CA MET A 1 -2.84 15.79 4.29
C MET A 1 -1.88 16.01 5.47
N LYS A 2 -2.31 16.50 6.65
CA LYS A 2 -1.41 16.77 7.81
C LYS A 2 -0.88 15.49 8.52
N ILE A 3 -1.71 14.44 8.65
CA ILE A 3 -1.32 13.16 9.29
C ILE A 3 -0.23 12.42 8.50
N TYR A 4 -0.35 12.36 7.17
CA TYR A 4 0.66 11.73 6.32
C TYR A 4 2.01 12.43 6.38
N ARG A 5 2.04 13.78 6.34
CA ARG A 5 3.28 14.54 6.50
C ARG A 5 3.91 14.36 7.87
N PHE A 6 3.10 14.26 8.92
CA PHE A 6 3.58 13.99 10.29
C PHE A 6 4.18 12.59 10.42
N ILE A 7 3.53 11.59 9.83
CA ILE A 7 4.04 10.21 9.81
C ILE A 7 5.32 10.13 8.97
N SER A 8 5.36 10.75 7.79
CA SER A 8 6.60 10.86 6.99
C SER A 8 7.73 11.62 7.68
N ALA A 9 7.41 12.61 8.52
CA ALA A 9 8.41 13.34 9.32
C ALA A 9 8.95 12.54 10.52
N LEU A 10 8.13 11.64 11.10
CA LEU A 10 8.59 10.69 12.13
C LEU A 10 9.49 9.59 11.56
N GLN A 11 9.38 9.31 10.25
CA GLN A 11 10.14 8.29 9.52
C GLN A 11 11.60 8.68 9.21
N THR A 12 11.93 9.98 9.16
CA THR A 12 13.26 10.46 8.73
C THR A 12 14.27 10.76 9.83
N LYS A 13 13.87 10.90 11.11
CA LYS A 13 14.72 11.62 12.08
C LYS A 13 15.37 10.86 13.25
N ASN A 14 15.11 9.57 13.51
CA ASN A 14 15.71 8.92 14.69
C ASN A 14 16.24 7.50 14.45
N TYR A 15 17.55 7.33 14.69
CA TYR A 15 18.24 6.03 14.77
C TYR A 15 17.55 5.06 15.77
N ILE A 16 17.06 5.58 16.89
CA ILE A 16 16.30 4.81 17.89
C ILE A 16 14.97 4.30 17.33
N ASN A 17 14.26 5.09 16.52
CA ASN A 17 13.07 4.63 15.80
C ASN A 17 13.44 3.52 14.83
N ARG A 18 14.55 3.64 14.09
CA ARG A 18 15.01 2.57 13.19
C ARG A 18 15.33 1.27 13.94
N THR A 19 15.97 1.33 15.11
CA THR A 19 16.30 0.14 15.90
C THR A 19 15.05 -0.50 16.51
N LEU A 20 14.14 0.29 17.10
CA LEU A 20 12.86 -0.21 17.63
C LEU A 20 12.00 -0.80 16.51
N HIS A 21 11.87 -0.13 15.36
CA HIS A 21 11.15 -0.66 14.22
C HIS A 21 11.81 -1.94 13.68
N LYS A 22 13.15 -2.00 13.55
CA LYS A 22 13.81 -3.26 13.18
C LYS A 22 13.50 -4.38 14.19
N TRP A 23 13.56 -4.11 15.49
CA TRP A 23 13.25 -5.10 16.52
C TRP A 23 11.78 -5.57 16.48
N PHE A 24 10.83 -4.66 16.27
CA PHE A 24 9.42 -5.03 16.17
C PHE A 24 9.12 -5.83 14.91
N TYR A 25 9.67 -5.44 13.76
CA TYR A 25 9.23 -5.93 12.46
C TYR A 25 10.12 -7.04 11.86
N ASN A 26 11.39 -7.20 12.29
CA ASN A 26 12.29 -8.25 11.76
C ASN A 26 12.18 -9.61 12.49
N ASN A 27 11.55 -9.68 13.66
CA ASN A 27 11.39 -10.93 14.42
C ASN A 27 10.21 -11.79 13.91
N GLY A 28 9.94 -11.78 12.60
CA GLY A 28 8.82 -12.49 11.96
C GLY A 28 7.44 -11.87 12.22
N GLN A 29 7.31 -10.94 13.17
CA GLN A 29 6.05 -10.29 13.49
C GLN A 29 5.90 -8.96 12.73
N ARG A 30 5.40 -9.04 11.51
CA ARG A 30 5.28 -7.92 10.56
C ARG A 30 4.08 -7.01 10.84
N GLN A 31 3.92 -6.47 12.05
CA GLN A 31 2.78 -5.60 12.44
C GLN A 31 3.12 -4.63 13.57
N PHE A 32 2.44 -3.48 13.61
CA PHE A 32 2.48 -2.56 14.76
C PHE A 32 1.90 -3.22 16.03
N PRO A 33 2.54 -3.14 17.22
CA PRO A 33 2.15 -3.93 18.39
C PRO A 33 0.68 -3.77 18.85
N PRO A 34 0.09 -2.56 18.87
CA PRO A 34 -1.35 -2.41 19.14
C PRO A 34 -2.26 -3.18 18.17
N MET A 35 -1.89 -3.24 16.89
CA MET A 35 -2.65 -4.00 15.89
C MET A 35 -2.51 -5.51 16.09
N ARG A 36 -1.38 -5.97 16.65
CA ARG A 36 -1.23 -7.38 17.05
C ARG A 36 -2.17 -7.75 18.19
N LEU A 37 -2.31 -6.87 19.18
CA LEU A 37 -3.26 -7.09 20.29
C LEU A 37 -4.69 -7.12 19.77
N PHE A 38 -5.05 -6.18 18.90
CA PHE A 38 -6.36 -6.18 18.24
C PHE A 38 -6.61 -7.49 17.48
N ARG A 39 -5.62 -7.95 16.69
CA ARG A 39 -5.68 -9.23 15.97
C ARG A 39 -5.82 -10.42 16.91
N PHE A 40 -5.04 -10.45 18.00
CA PHE A 40 -5.12 -11.51 19.01
C PHE A 40 -6.54 -11.58 19.56
N LEU A 41 -7.09 -10.46 20.04
CA LEU A 41 -8.46 -10.39 20.56
C LEU A 41 -9.50 -10.79 19.50
N TRP A 42 -9.30 -10.40 18.26
CA TRP A 42 -10.16 -10.77 17.13
C TRP A 42 -10.12 -12.26 16.81
N SER A 43 -8.97 -12.91 16.95
CA SER A 43 -8.86 -14.36 16.71
C SER A 43 -9.64 -15.20 17.73
N PHE A 44 -9.85 -14.69 18.94
CA PHE A 44 -10.72 -15.34 19.95
C PHE A 44 -12.20 -15.05 19.75
N TYR A 45 -12.54 -13.95 19.06
CA TYR A 45 -13.90 -13.53 18.79
C TYR A 45 -14.04 -13.17 17.31
N PRO A 46 -14.05 -14.18 16.41
CA PRO A 46 -14.22 -13.96 14.98
C PRO A 46 -15.69 -13.60 14.72
N TRP A 47 -16.07 -12.37 15.06
CA TRP A 47 -17.38 -11.86 14.69
C TRP A 47 -17.34 -11.58 13.19
N PRO A 48 -18.18 -12.23 12.37
CA PRO A 48 -18.27 -11.93 10.95
C PRO A 48 -18.92 -10.56 10.77
N VAL A 49 -18.16 -9.49 10.99
CA VAL A 49 -18.63 -8.12 10.86
C VAL A 49 -18.60 -7.77 9.39
N ASN A 50 -19.76 -7.83 8.75
CA ASN A 50 -19.93 -7.48 7.34
C ASN A 50 -18.97 -8.27 6.45
N ASN A 51 -18.99 -9.60 6.61
CA ASN A 51 -18.22 -10.53 5.80
C ASN A 51 -18.93 -10.73 4.46
N ARG A 52 -18.44 -10.07 3.41
CA ARG A 52 -18.95 -10.19 2.05
C ARG A 52 -17.88 -9.78 1.04
N PRO A 53 -18.04 -10.16 -0.24
CA PRO A 53 -17.27 -9.56 -1.31
C PRO A 53 -17.40 -8.03 -1.27
N HIS A 54 -16.28 -7.35 -1.43
CA HIS A 54 -16.20 -5.89 -1.46
C HIS A 54 -15.27 -5.44 -2.57
N PHE A 55 -15.53 -4.24 -3.08
CA PHE A 55 -14.81 -3.70 -4.23
C PHE A 55 -14.77 -2.18 -4.21
N TYR A 56 -13.64 -1.60 -4.57
CA TYR A 56 -13.56 -0.19 -4.93
C TYR A 56 -12.64 0.03 -6.12
N LYS A 57 -12.95 1.06 -6.89
CA LYS A 57 -12.17 1.52 -8.03
C LYS A 57 -11.85 3.01 -7.88
N ILE A 58 -10.60 3.35 -8.17
CA ILE A 58 -10.09 4.73 -8.20
C ILE A 58 -9.38 4.89 -9.53
N ILE A 59 -9.67 5.98 -10.25
CA ILE A 59 -8.92 6.39 -11.44
C ILE A 59 -8.42 7.80 -11.18
N LYS A 60 -7.12 8.02 -11.39
CA LYS A 60 -6.48 9.33 -11.28
C LYS A 60 -5.73 9.64 -12.57
N GLU A 61 -6.00 10.80 -13.11
CA GLU A 61 -5.20 11.35 -14.20
C GLU A 61 -3.83 11.77 -13.65
N VAL A 62 -2.77 11.28 -14.29
CA VAL A 62 -1.39 11.66 -13.97
C VAL A 62 -1.04 12.96 -14.72
N GLY A 63 -1.40 13.04 -16.00
CA GLY A 63 -1.24 14.20 -16.85
C GLY A 63 -1.19 13.84 -18.34
N ASP A 64 -0.99 14.85 -19.19
CA ASP A 64 -0.82 14.66 -20.63
C ASP A 64 0.46 13.91 -20.96
N VAL A 65 0.42 13.09 -22.01
CA VAL A 65 1.60 12.39 -22.51
C VAL A 65 2.61 13.41 -23.01
N SER A 66 3.82 13.35 -22.45
CA SER A 66 4.94 14.21 -22.78
C SER A 66 6.24 13.44 -22.63
N GLU A 67 7.38 14.06 -22.95
CA GLU A 67 8.69 13.45 -22.68
C GLU A 67 8.87 13.14 -21.19
N LYS A 68 8.28 13.92 -20.28
CA LYS A 68 8.36 13.70 -18.83
C LYS A 68 7.33 12.71 -18.31
N THR A 69 6.13 12.73 -18.90
CA THR A 69 4.99 11.93 -18.42
C THR A 69 4.65 10.83 -19.42
N THR A 70 5.12 9.62 -19.12
CA THR A 70 4.80 8.40 -19.88
C THR A 70 4.39 7.27 -18.93
N VAL A 71 3.66 6.28 -19.45
CA VAL A 71 3.27 5.08 -18.68
C VAL A 71 4.49 4.41 -18.02
N PRO A 72 5.59 4.11 -18.73
CA PRO A 72 6.76 3.49 -18.11
C PRO A 72 7.42 4.36 -17.04
N LYS A 73 7.52 5.68 -17.26
CA LYS A 73 8.15 6.60 -16.29
C LYS A 73 7.36 6.66 -14.99
N PHE A 74 6.04 6.82 -15.08
CA PHE A 74 5.19 6.89 -13.90
C PHE A 74 5.12 5.53 -13.18
N TYR A 75 5.03 4.42 -13.92
CA TYR A 75 5.06 3.08 -13.33
C TYR A 75 6.38 2.82 -12.58
N LYS A 76 7.53 3.15 -13.18
CA LYS A 76 8.83 3.04 -12.51
C LYS A 76 8.93 3.93 -11.27
N PHE A 77 8.37 5.13 -11.32
CA PHE A 77 8.27 6.00 -10.14
C PHE A 77 7.46 5.33 -9.02
N LEU A 78 6.29 4.78 -9.33
CA LEU A 78 5.45 4.08 -8.35
C LEU A 78 6.16 2.89 -7.69
N THR A 79 6.88 2.09 -8.46
CA THR A 79 7.57 0.89 -7.94
C THR A 79 8.86 1.23 -7.19
N SER A 80 9.42 2.43 -7.37
CA SER A 80 10.65 2.87 -6.69
C SER A 80 10.48 3.07 -5.18
N GLN A 81 9.26 3.34 -4.71
CA GLN A 81 9.00 3.59 -3.29
C GLN A 81 7.77 2.85 -2.80
N ILE A 82 7.90 2.25 -1.62
CA ILE A 82 6.85 1.43 -1.02
C ILE A 82 5.64 2.24 -0.52
N ASN A 83 5.82 3.53 -0.26
CA ASN A 83 4.84 4.38 0.41
C ASN A 83 3.68 4.82 -0.49
N PHE A 84 3.79 4.68 -1.82
CA PHE A 84 2.76 5.10 -2.76
C PHE A 84 1.69 4.04 -3.03
N LEU A 85 1.95 2.79 -2.63
CA LEU A 85 1.15 1.64 -3.02
C LEU A 85 0.65 0.82 -1.82
N VAL A 86 1.21 1.04 -0.64
CA VAL A 86 0.77 0.42 0.61
C VAL A 86 0.64 1.49 1.69
N PRO A 87 -0.56 1.65 2.30
CA PRO A 87 -0.75 2.59 3.38
C PRO A 87 0.19 2.29 4.54
N TYR A 88 0.92 3.32 4.99
CA TYR A 88 1.82 3.23 6.15
C TYR A 88 2.86 2.12 6.06
N SER A 89 3.43 1.89 4.88
CA SER A 89 4.46 0.88 4.75
C SER A 89 5.69 1.15 5.62
N VAL A 90 6.23 0.09 6.21
CA VAL A 90 7.37 0.14 7.15
C VAL A 90 8.57 -0.65 6.63
N LEU A 91 8.35 -1.86 6.11
CA LEU A 91 9.43 -2.70 5.56
C LEU A 91 9.23 -2.94 4.06
N GLY A 92 10.32 -2.73 3.31
CA GLY A 92 10.46 -3.11 1.90
C GLY A 92 10.48 -4.61 1.68
N GLY A 93 10.46 -5.04 0.42
CA GLY A 93 10.56 -6.46 0.06
C GLY A 93 11.89 -7.11 0.45
N ASN A 94 12.93 -6.29 0.69
CA ASN A 94 14.25 -6.69 1.18
C ASN A 94 14.37 -6.68 2.71
N ASN A 95 13.28 -6.49 3.45
CA ASN A 95 13.29 -6.34 4.92
C ASN A 95 14.07 -5.12 5.43
N GLU A 96 14.35 -4.14 4.57
CA GLU A 96 14.88 -2.85 5.00
C GLU A 96 13.75 -1.88 5.33
N LEU A 97 13.98 -1.03 6.33
CA LEU A 97 13.02 0.01 6.69
C LEU A 97 12.89 1.02 5.56
N PHE A 98 11.66 1.18 5.07
CA PHE A 98 11.35 2.01 3.90
C PHE A 98 12.15 1.63 2.66
N GLY A 99 12.61 0.37 2.60
CA GLY A 99 13.29 -0.19 1.44
C GLY A 99 12.36 -0.27 0.21
N PRO A 100 12.92 -0.57 -0.97
CA PRO A 100 12.17 -0.65 -2.20
C PRO A 100 11.12 -1.76 -2.17
N ARG A 101 10.14 -1.66 -3.08
CA ARG A 101 9.31 -2.80 -3.43
C ARG A 101 10.11 -3.74 -4.33
N ILE A 102 9.97 -5.03 -4.05
CA ILE A 102 10.61 -6.10 -4.82
C ILE A 102 9.50 -7.00 -5.32
N ASN A 103 9.55 -7.34 -6.60
CA ASN A 103 8.65 -8.33 -7.19
C ASN A 103 8.86 -9.69 -6.51
N GLY A 104 7.79 -10.34 -6.06
CA GLY A 104 7.86 -11.55 -5.23
C GLY A 104 8.31 -11.30 -3.79
N GLY A 105 8.43 -10.03 -3.38
CA GLY A 105 8.83 -9.64 -2.04
C GLY A 105 7.65 -9.45 -1.09
N ILE A 106 7.89 -9.69 0.20
CA ILE A 106 6.91 -9.41 1.27
C ILE A 106 7.24 -8.06 1.90
N ALA A 107 6.33 -7.12 1.76
CA ALA A 107 6.32 -5.84 2.42
C ALA A 107 5.58 -5.90 3.77
N THR A 108 5.68 -4.84 4.57
CA THR A 108 4.84 -4.68 5.77
C THR A 108 4.08 -3.37 5.74
N ALA A 109 2.75 -3.43 5.67
CA ALA A 109 1.86 -2.33 6.00
C ALA A 109 1.89 -2.15 7.52
N GLY A 110 2.38 -1.02 8.03
CA GLY A 110 2.62 -0.83 9.47
C GLY A 110 1.40 -1.14 10.34
N GLY A 111 0.22 -0.64 9.93
CA GLY A 111 -1.04 -0.95 10.61
C GLY A 111 -1.72 -2.25 10.15
N GLY A 112 -1.45 -2.69 8.93
CA GLY A 112 -2.21 -3.79 8.30
C GLY A 112 -1.58 -5.16 8.52
N GLY A 113 -0.26 -5.27 8.33
CA GLY A 113 0.46 -6.54 8.38
C GLY A 113 1.30 -6.85 7.15
N PRO A 114 1.67 -8.12 6.94
CA PRO A 114 2.42 -8.54 5.76
C PRO A 114 1.59 -8.39 4.48
N VAL A 115 2.25 -7.92 3.42
CA VAL A 115 1.65 -7.75 2.08
C VAL A 115 2.60 -8.32 1.04
N PHE A 116 2.15 -9.29 0.27
CA PHE A 116 2.89 -9.83 -0.88
C PHE A 116 2.77 -8.91 -2.08
N THR A 117 3.81 -8.87 -2.90
CA THR A 117 3.90 -7.99 -4.07
C THR A 117 4.14 -8.79 -5.33
N GLU A 118 3.35 -8.51 -6.36
CA GLU A 118 3.63 -8.96 -7.71
C GLU A 118 3.66 -7.76 -8.65
N ASN A 119 4.67 -7.71 -9.50
CA ASN A 119 4.83 -6.71 -10.54
C ASN A 119 4.78 -7.41 -11.89
N ASP A 120 4.00 -6.86 -12.80
CA ASP A 120 3.98 -7.20 -14.21
C ASP A 120 4.36 -5.94 -14.99
N ASP A 121 5.64 -5.86 -15.31
CA ASP A 121 6.25 -4.72 -15.97
C ASP A 121 5.82 -4.60 -17.45
N GLU A 122 5.37 -5.70 -18.06
CA GLU A 122 4.86 -5.70 -19.44
C GLU A 122 3.50 -5.01 -19.52
N ASN A 123 2.64 -5.28 -18.54
CA ASN A 123 1.30 -4.69 -18.47
C ASN A 123 1.22 -3.44 -17.57
N PHE A 124 2.35 -3.03 -16.98
CA PHE A 124 2.43 -1.93 -16.00
C PHE A 124 1.43 -2.09 -14.85
N THR A 125 1.28 -3.32 -14.38
CA THR A 125 0.41 -3.67 -13.27
C THR A 125 1.19 -4.09 -12.04
N LEU A 126 0.65 -3.77 -10.88
CA LEU A 126 1.18 -4.17 -9.59
C LEU A 126 0.05 -4.68 -8.73
N ARG A 127 0.25 -5.82 -8.07
CA ARG A 127 -0.70 -6.44 -7.16
C ARG A 127 -0.14 -6.53 -5.76
N ASN A 128 -1.00 -6.24 -4.80
CA ASN A 128 -0.74 -6.31 -3.37
C ASN A 128 -1.72 -7.27 -2.74
N THR A 129 -1.24 -8.39 -2.23
CA THR A 129 -2.10 -9.38 -1.56
C THR A 129 -1.83 -9.35 -0.05
N ALA A 130 -2.86 -9.10 0.73
CA ALA A 130 -2.81 -9.16 2.18
C ALA A 130 -2.62 -10.62 2.63
N MET A 131 -1.43 -10.94 3.15
CA MET A 131 -1.05 -12.30 3.53
C MET A 131 -1.61 -12.71 4.89
N GLU A 132 -1.40 -13.98 5.25
CA GLU A 132 -1.69 -14.51 6.57
C GLU A 132 -1.17 -13.58 7.67
N GLY A 133 -2.07 -13.26 8.59
CA GLY A 133 -1.78 -12.40 9.72
C GLY A 133 -1.99 -10.92 9.46
N HIS A 134 -2.35 -10.49 8.24
CA HIS A 134 -2.82 -9.12 7.95
C HIS A 134 -4.26 -8.91 8.47
N ILE A 135 -4.62 -7.72 8.96
CA ILE A 135 -5.98 -7.44 9.49
C ILE A 135 -7.08 -7.59 8.42
N PHE A 136 -6.71 -7.36 7.16
CA PHE A 136 -7.54 -7.58 5.97
C PHE A 136 -7.01 -8.75 5.14
N GLU A 137 -6.56 -9.83 5.78
CA GLU A 137 -6.13 -11.06 5.10
C GLU A 137 -7.14 -11.49 4.01
N GLY A 138 -6.63 -11.93 2.86
CA GLY A 138 -7.44 -12.28 1.68
C GLY A 138 -7.93 -11.09 0.84
N GLY A 139 -7.61 -9.86 1.25
CA GLY A 139 -7.82 -8.66 0.43
C GLY A 139 -6.68 -8.45 -0.57
N GLU A 140 -7.03 -7.91 -1.73
CA GLU A 140 -6.10 -7.55 -2.80
C GLU A 140 -6.26 -6.08 -3.20
N VAL A 141 -5.15 -5.44 -3.56
CA VAL A 141 -5.14 -4.15 -4.23
C VAL A 141 -4.25 -4.21 -5.46
N SER A 142 -4.87 -4.05 -6.62
CA SER A 142 -4.20 -3.92 -7.92
C SER A 142 -4.05 -2.45 -8.28
N SER A 143 -2.92 -2.09 -8.90
CA SER A 143 -2.68 -0.80 -9.53
C SER A 143 -2.23 -1.01 -10.97
N ARG A 144 -2.76 -0.22 -11.91
CA ARG A 144 -2.39 -0.25 -13.33
C ARG A 144 -2.09 1.16 -13.80
N VAL A 145 -0.99 1.34 -14.52
CA VAL A 145 -0.72 2.58 -15.26
C VAL A 145 -1.02 2.37 -16.73
N TYR A 146 -1.83 3.23 -17.33
CA TYR A 146 -2.21 3.10 -18.74
C TYR A 146 -2.32 4.45 -19.42
N LYS A 147 -2.29 4.42 -20.76
CA LYS A 147 -2.50 5.59 -21.62
C LYS A 147 -3.88 5.49 -22.26
N GLU A 148 -4.63 6.58 -22.24
CA GLU A 148 -5.89 6.72 -22.95
C GLU A 148 -6.04 8.19 -23.39
N ASN A 149 -6.52 8.45 -24.61
CA ASN A 149 -6.78 9.82 -25.11
C ASN A 149 -5.63 10.83 -24.87
N ASN A 150 -4.40 10.41 -25.16
CA ASN A 150 -3.17 11.20 -24.95
C ASN A 150 -2.88 11.61 -23.50
N LYS A 151 -3.46 10.92 -22.52
CA LYS A 151 -3.23 11.11 -21.10
C LYS A 151 -2.75 9.83 -20.45
N VAL A 152 -2.00 9.96 -19.36
CA VAL A 152 -1.57 8.85 -18.50
C VAL A 152 -2.48 8.78 -17.29
N TYR A 153 -2.93 7.58 -16.94
CA TYR A 153 -3.82 7.31 -15.82
C TYR A 153 -3.23 6.28 -14.88
N LEU A 154 -3.54 6.44 -13.59
CA LEU A 154 -3.40 5.45 -12.55
C LEU A 154 -4.78 4.90 -12.20
N GLU A 155 -4.98 3.61 -12.38
CA GLU A 155 -6.13 2.88 -11.87
C GLU A 155 -5.70 2.09 -10.64
N VAL A 156 -6.50 2.16 -9.57
CA VAL A 156 -6.34 1.35 -8.35
C VAL A 156 -7.65 0.64 -8.09
N ILE A 157 -7.57 -0.68 -7.94
CA ILE A 157 -8.69 -1.56 -7.68
C ILE A 157 -8.42 -2.31 -6.39
N GLY A 158 -9.29 -2.19 -5.40
CA GLY A 158 -9.25 -3.03 -4.21
C GLY A 158 -10.42 -4.00 -4.19
N SER A 159 -10.17 -5.25 -3.80
CA SER A 159 -11.18 -6.31 -3.72
C SER A 159 -10.85 -7.35 -2.66
N GLY A 160 -11.84 -8.09 -2.18
CA GLY A 160 -11.63 -9.24 -1.31
C GLY A 160 -12.92 -9.78 -0.73
N GLU A 161 -12.83 -10.91 -0.03
CA GLU A 161 -13.97 -11.62 0.57
C GLU A 161 -13.83 -11.81 2.08
N ASN A 162 -13.29 -10.80 2.76
CA ASN A 162 -13.00 -10.85 4.19
C ASN A 162 -13.97 -10.00 5.04
N ASN A 163 -13.77 -10.08 6.35
CA ASN A 163 -14.46 -9.23 7.32
C ASN A 163 -14.17 -7.74 7.06
N PHE A 164 -15.10 -6.88 7.48
CA PHE A 164 -15.03 -5.43 7.35
C PHE A 164 -15.13 -4.90 5.91
N ALA A 165 -15.94 -5.53 5.06
CA ALA A 165 -16.22 -5.07 3.69
C ALA A 165 -16.47 -3.55 3.59
N TRP A 166 -17.35 -3.01 4.46
CA TRP A 166 -17.65 -1.57 4.50
C TRP A 166 -16.43 -0.72 4.90
N VAL A 167 -15.59 -1.19 5.83
CA VAL A 167 -14.38 -0.44 6.21
C VAL A 167 -13.40 -0.40 5.03
N ASN A 168 -13.24 -1.50 4.29
CA ASN A 168 -12.43 -1.51 3.08
C ASN A 168 -12.98 -0.58 2.00
N GLU A 169 -14.29 -0.60 1.76
CA GLU A 169 -14.93 0.25 0.74
C GLU A 169 -14.92 1.74 1.07
N VAL A 170 -14.98 2.09 2.36
CA VAL A 170 -15.01 3.50 2.79
C VAL A 170 -13.62 3.98 3.18
N VAL A 171 -13.02 3.38 4.20
CA VAL A 171 -11.73 3.81 4.77
C VAL A 171 -10.59 3.38 3.86
N GLY A 172 -10.60 2.14 3.39
CA GLY A 172 -9.61 1.64 2.43
C GLY A 172 -9.58 2.50 1.17
N LYS A 173 -10.73 2.71 0.54
CA LYS A 173 -10.86 3.60 -0.63
C LYS A 173 -10.31 5.01 -0.36
N GLN A 174 -10.64 5.64 0.77
CA GLN A 174 -10.13 6.97 1.11
C GLN A 174 -8.60 6.99 1.30
N LEU A 175 -8.03 5.96 1.93
CA LEU A 175 -6.58 5.83 2.08
C LEU A 175 -5.89 5.73 0.72
N PHE A 176 -6.40 4.88 -0.17
CA PHE A 176 -5.83 4.71 -1.50
C PHE A 176 -6.05 5.91 -2.43
N ILE A 177 -7.14 6.66 -2.28
CA ILE A 177 -7.29 7.97 -2.95
C ILE A 177 -6.16 8.91 -2.51
N GLY A 178 -5.92 9.00 -1.20
CA GLY A 178 -4.87 9.86 -0.65
C GLY A 178 -3.45 9.45 -1.10
N LEU A 179 -3.20 8.15 -1.23
CA LEU A 179 -1.94 7.62 -1.76
C LEU A 179 -1.77 7.91 -3.25
N ALA A 180 -2.81 7.70 -4.05
CA ALA A 180 -2.78 8.00 -5.47
C ALA A 180 -2.54 9.50 -5.71
N ASP A 181 -3.23 10.37 -4.96
CA ASP A 181 -3.01 11.81 -5.00
C ASP A 181 -1.58 12.18 -4.59
N LEU A 182 -1.04 11.55 -3.54
CA LEU A 182 0.34 11.78 -3.12
C LEU A 182 1.34 11.38 -4.21
N ALA A 183 1.14 10.22 -4.85
CA ALA A 183 2.02 9.72 -5.90
C ALA A 183 2.03 10.64 -7.12
N VAL A 184 0.85 10.98 -7.64
CA VAL A 184 0.70 11.90 -8.79
C VAL A 184 1.31 13.26 -8.49
N ASN A 185 1.00 13.85 -7.33
CA ASN A 185 1.52 15.15 -6.96
C ASN A 185 3.03 15.17 -6.71
N THR A 186 3.63 14.04 -6.33
CA THR A 186 5.08 13.93 -6.13
C THR A 186 5.78 13.77 -7.47
N PHE A 187 5.30 12.88 -8.32
CA PHE A 187 5.82 12.69 -9.67
C PHE A 187 5.79 14.00 -10.50
N ASN A 188 4.68 14.75 -10.45
CA ASN A 188 4.54 16.00 -11.20
C ASN A 188 5.42 17.16 -10.69
N LYS A 189 6.13 16.98 -9.57
CA LYS A 189 7.07 17.98 -9.01
C LYS A 189 8.53 17.64 -9.31
N GLU A 190 8.83 16.42 -9.72
CA GLU A 190 10.15 15.96 -10.16
C GLU A 190 10.40 16.38 -11.63
#